data_AF-X5UKC4-F1
#
_entry.id   AF-X5UKC4-F1
#
_cell.length_a   1.000
_cell.length_b   1.000
_cell.length_c   1.000
_cell.angle_alpha   90.00
_cell.angle_beta   90.00
_cell.angle_gamma   90.00
#
_symmetry.space_group_name_H-M   'P 1'
#
loop_
_entity.id
_entity.type
_entity.pdbx_description
1 polymer ?
#
loop_
_entity_poly.entity_id
_entity_poly.type
_entity_poly.pdbx_seq_one_letter_code
_entity_poly.pdbx_strand_id
1 'polypeptide(L)'
;MEGHDAPTGRRRLSGWVVFGWIATAVYAALIAFVLFDPRVDGFLHITNNDLSLNTFGDFLAGACAPLAFLWLFVATMVQSQELALQREELRLTREEFRQNREVAKQQAEEARMQARFIGAQTAILQAAEIDKLIDTQMAGVLRRVNDIRGAAILVGKGGEQGSTYIGSPVSDAFVDFAEAAKGLISAARGLRSLKPGYPERTVQFTKPQQLQAIHQLLCVIDANVQNASQKTSAELKNADFAAALEASDYLATHCG
;
A
#
# COMPACT_ATOMS: atom_id res chain seq x y z
N MET A 1 -10.16 -31.69 -10.36
CA MET A 1 -10.17 -32.59 -11.54
C MET A 1 -10.90 -31.82 -12.65
N GLU A 2 -10.16 -31.04 -13.43
CA GLU A 2 -10.70 -30.35 -14.61
C GLU A 2 -9.87 -30.80 -15.81
N GLY A 3 -10.60 -31.24 -16.83
CA GLY A 3 -10.07 -31.93 -18.00
C GLY A 3 -9.15 -31.04 -18.81
N HIS A 4 -7.95 -31.56 -19.07
CA HIS A 4 -7.02 -30.98 -20.02
C HIS A 4 -7.40 -31.48 -21.42
N ASP A 5 -8.29 -30.75 -22.09
CA ASP A 5 -8.62 -31.00 -23.50
C ASP A 5 -7.45 -30.55 -24.37
N ALA A 6 -6.73 -31.53 -24.94
CA ALA A 6 -5.69 -31.29 -25.93
C ALA A 6 -6.31 -30.91 -27.28
N PRO A 7 -5.88 -29.82 -27.94
CA PRO A 7 -6.41 -29.48 -29.25
C PRO A 7 -5.82 -30.44 -30.30
N THR A 8 -6.67 -31.30 -30.87
CA THR A 8 -6.34 -32.13 -32.03
C THR A 8 -6.31 -31.27 -33.31
N GLY A 9 -5.22 -30.51 -33.46
CA GLY A 9 -4.97 -29.68 -34.63
C GLY A 9 -4.69 -30.51 -35.88
N ARG A 10 -5.73 -30.92 -36.60
CA ARG A 10 -5.61 -31.50 -37.94
C ARG A 10 -5.11 -30.38 -38.87
N ARG A 11 -3.81 -30.31 -39.17
CA ARG A 11 -3.22 -29.31 -40.08
C ARG A 11 -3.94 -29.34 -41.42
N ARG A 12 -4.80 -28.36 -41.68
CA ARG A 12 -5.39 -28.17 -43.00
C ARG A 12 -4.30 -27.56 -43.88
N LEU A 13 -3.94 -28.26 -44.96
CA LEU A 13 -3.06 -27.73 -46.00
C LEU A 13 -3.70 -26.45 -46.57
N SER A 14 -2.93 -25.37 -46.71
CA SER A 14 -3.42 -24.13 -47.31
C SER A 14 -3.93 -24.41 -48.72
N GLY A 15 -5.08 -23.82 -49.08
CA GLY A 15 -5.70 -24.03 -50.40
C GLY A 15 -4.76 -23.71 -51.57
N TRP A 16 -3.81 -22.78 -51.37
CA TRP A 16 -2.78 -22.47 -52.34
C TRP A 16 -1.75 -23.59 -52.54
N VAL A 17 -1.41 -24.33 -51.49
CA VAL A 17 -0.49 -25.46 -51.58
C VAL A 17 -1.15 -26.62 -52.33
N VAL A 18 -2.44 -26.86 -52.09
CA VAL A 18 -3.23 -27.85 -52.83
C VAL A 18 -3.30 -27.47 -54.31
N PHE A 19 -3.56 -26.20 -54.62
CA PHE A 19 -3.51 -25.67 -55.99
C PHE A 19 -2.14 -25.88 -56.64
N GLY A 20 -1.05 -25.59 -55.93
CA GLY A 20 0.32 -25.78 -56.42
C GLY A 20 0.61 -27.25 -56.81
N TRP A 21 0.18 -28.20 -56.00
CA TRP A 21 0.31 -29.63 -56.33
C TRP A 21 -0.53 -30.04 -57.53
N ILE A 22 -1.79 -29.58 -57.63
CA ILE A 22 -2.66 -29.87 -58.79
C ILE A 22 -2.05 -29.29 -60.07
N ALA A 23 -1.63 -28.02 -60.05
CA ALA A 23 -1.02 -27.37 -61.19
C ALA A 23 0.31 -28.04 -61.61
N THR A 24 1.12 -28.47 -60.64
CA THR A 24 2.34 -29.24 -60.90
C THR A 24 2.03 -30.59 -61.56
N ALA A 25 1.02 -31.32 -61.07
CA ALA A 25 0.61 -32.61 -61.63
C ALA A 25 0.07 -32.47 -63.07
N VAL A 26 -0.75 -31.45 -63.34
CA VAL A 26 -1.23 -31.14 -64.68
C VAL A 26 -0.07 -30.77 -65.62
N TYR A 27 0.86 -29.94 -65.16
CA TYR A 27 2.05 -29.56 -65.92
C TYR A 27 2.95 -30.76 -66.25
N ALA A 28 3.19 -31.63 -65.26
CA ALA A 28 3.96 -32.86 -65.46
C ALA A 28 3.27 -33.82 -66.45
N ALA A 29 1.94 -33.94 -66.38
CA ALA A 29 1.17 -34.74 -67.33
C ALA A 29 1.24 -34.17 -68.76
N LEU A 30 1.22 -32.84 -68.92
CA LEU A 30 1.40 -32.18 -70.22
C LEU A 30 2.81 -32.41 -70.79
N ILE A 31 3.86 -32.28 -69.97
CA ILE A 31 5.23 -32.59 -70.41
C ILE A 31 5.34 -34.06 -70.82
N ALA A 32 4.82 -34.98 -70.01
CA ALA A 32 4.81 -36.40 -70.35
C ALA A 32 4.06 -36.64 -71.68
N PHE A 33 2.88 -36.07 -71.85
CA PHE A 33 2.11 -36.19 -73.10
C PHE A 33 2.90 -35.71 -74.33
N VAL A 34 3.56 -34.55 -74.24
CA VAL A 34 4.40 -34.03 -75.34
C VAL A 34 5.61 -34.93 -75.60
N LEU A 35 6.23 -35.52 -74.57
CA LEU A 35 7.38 -36.42 -74.74
C LEU A 35 7.00 -37.80 -75.32
N PHE A 36 5.77 -38.27 -75.09
CA PHE A 36 5.29 -39.57 -75.57
C PHE A 36 4.47 -39.50 -76.87
N ASP A 37 4.21 -38.30 -77.41
CA ASP A 37 3.48 -38.15 -78.68
C ASP A 37 4.39 -38.50 -79.87
N PRO A 38 4.07 -39.54 -80.68
CA PRO A 38 4.87 -39.97 -81.82
C PRO A 38 4.91 -38.95 -82.98
N ARG A 39 4.20 -37.84 -82.88
CA ARG A 39 4.07 -36.82 -83.95
C ARG A 39 5.05 -35.65 -83.82
N VAL A 40 5.79 -35.56 -82.72
CA VAL A 40 6.77 -34.49 -82.47
C VAL A 40 8.20 -35.01 -82.70
N ASP A 41 8.57 -35.20 -83.97
CA ASP A 41 9.86 -35.72 -84.47
C ASP A 41 11.10 -34.82 -84.18
N GLY A 42 11.06 -33.91 -83.21
CA GLY A 42 12.12 -32.90 -83.06
C GLY A 42 12.50 -32.50 -81.64
N PHE A 43 11.80 -32.95 -80.60
CA PHE A 43 11.99 -32.34 -79.28
C PHE A 43 12.93 -33.09 -78.32
N LEU A 44 13.13 -34.41 -78.44
CA LEU A 44 14.17 -35.16 -77.70
C LEU A 44 14.15 -36.65 -78.11
N HIS A 45 14.97 -37.08 -79.07
CA HIS A 45 15.22 -38.51 -79.29
C HIS A 45 16.27 -39.02 -78.29
N ILE A 46 15.84 -39.41 -77.08
CA ILE A 46 16.71 -40.04 -76.05
C ILE A 46 17.01 -41.51 -76.41
N THR A 47 17.24 -41.80 -77.69
CA THR A 47 17.43 -43.18 -78.20
C THR A 47 18.67 -43.36 -79.05
N ASN A 48 19.47 -42.31 -79.32
CA ASN A 48 20.78 -42.45 -79.93
C ASN A 48 21.83 -41.64 -79.17
N ASN A 49 23.00 -42.25 -78.94
CA ASN A 49 24.08 -41.87 -78.02
C ASN A 49 24.79 -40.52 -78.27
N ASP A 50 24.22 -39.58 -79.04
CA ASP A 50 24.79 -38.25 -79.31
C ASP A 50 23.85 -37.12 -78.87
N LEU A 51 23.29 -37.23 -77.67
CA LEU A 51 22.62 -36.09 -77.06
C LEU A 51 23.69 -35.13 -76.51
N SER A 52 23.87 -34.00 -77.19
CA SER A 52 24.71 -32.91 -76.67
C SER A 52 24.22 -32.53 -75.27
N LEU A 53 25.10 -32.57 -74.29
CA LEU A 53 24.79 -32.24 -72.90
C LEU A 53 24.10 -30.86 -72.76
N ASN A 54 24.35 -29.96 -73.72
CA ASN A 54 23.72 -28.65 -73.80
C ASN A 54 22.21 -28.73 -74.09
N THR A 55 21.74 -29.57 -75.02
CA THR A 55 20.30 -29.63 -75.37
C THR A 55 19.47 -30.27 -74.27
N PHE A 56 20.05 -31.22 -73.53
CA PHE A 56 19.43 -31.77 -72.33
C PHE A 56 19.32 -30.71 -71.21
N GLY A 57 20.36 -29.89 -71.04
CA GLY A 57 20.35 -28.74 -70.13
C GLY A 57 19.28 -27.70 -70.49
N ASP A 58 19.16 -27.35 -71.77
CA ASP A 58 18.17 -26.38 -72.26
C ASP A 58 16.73 -26.86 -72.05
N PHE A 59 16.47 -28.16 -72.29
CA PHE A 59 15.16 -28.76 -71.99
C PHE A 59 14.84 -28.72 -70.50
N LEU A 60 15.79 -29.13 -69.64
CA LEU A 60 15.59 -29.14 -68.20
C LEU A 60 15.37 -27.71 -67.66
N ALA A 61 16.13 -26.73 -68.16
CA ALA A 61 15.93 -25.33 -67.81
C ALA A 61 14.55 -24.82 -68.24
N GLY A 62 14.11 -25.15 -69.45
CA GLY A 62 12.78 -24.81 -69.97
C GLY A 62 11.64 -25.48 -69.20
N ALA A 63 11.81 -26.74 -68.78
CA ALA A 63 10.81 -27.47 -68.00
C ALA A 63 10.75 -27.01 -66.54
N CYS A 64 11.90 -26.72 -65.91
CA CYS A 64 11.98 -26.32 -64.51
C CYS A 64 11.61 -24.84 -64.27
N ALA A 65 11.82 -23.94 -65.24
CA ALA A 65 11.56 -22.51 -65.05
C ALA A 65 10.08 -22.20 -64.69
N PRO A 66 9.06 -22.66 -65.46
CA PRO A 66 7.66 -22.44 -65.10
C PRO A 66 7.26 -23.07 -63.76
N LEU A 67 7.82 -24.24 -63.44
CA LEU A 67 7.57 -24.93 -62.18
C LEU A 67 8.12 -24.14 -60.97
N ALA A 68 9.32 -23.58 -61.09
CA ALA A 68 9.89 -22.72 -60.06
C ALA A 68 9.05 -21.46 -59.83
N PHE A 69 8.58 -20.81 -60.91
CA PHE A 69 7.69 -19.64 -60.82
C PHE A 69 6.34 -19.97 -60.17
N LEU A 70 5.75 -21.13 -60.49
CA LEU A 70 4.51 -21.59 -59.87
C LEU A 70 4.66 -21.69 -58.35
N TRP A 71 5.72 -22.36 -57.87
CA TRP A 71 5.95 -22.52 -56.44
C TRP A 71 6.33 -21.21 -55.73
N LEU A 72 7.04 -20.30 -56.41
CA LEU A 72 7.31 -18.95 -55.89
C LEU A 72 6.00 -18.17 -55.68
N PHE A 73 5.08 -18.23 -56.65
CA PHE A 73 3.77 -17.60 -56.55
C PHE A 73 2.94 -18.19 -55.39
N VAL A 74 2.84 -19.52 -55.32
CA VAL A 74 2.14 -20.23 -54.23
C VAL A 74 2.71 -19.84 -52.88
N ALA A 75 4.04 -19.83 -52.73
CA ALA A 75 4.70 -19.44 -51.49
C ALA A 75 4.37 -17.99 -51.10
N THR A 76 4.35 -17.06 -52.05
CA THR A 76 4.02 -15.65 -51.79
C THR A 76 2.56 -15.49 -51.37
N MET A 77 1.63 -16.23 -51.99
CA MET A 77 0.22 -16.20 -51.60
C MET A 77 0.01 -16.76 -50.20
N VAL A 78 0.64 -17.90 -49.85
CA VAL A 78 0.59 -18.46 -48.49
C VAL A 78 1.17 -17.48 -47.47
N GLN A 79 2.35 -16.92 -47.75
CA GLN A 79 2.99 -15.92 -46.88
C GLN A 79 2.09 -14.69 -46.67
N SER A 80 1.39 -14.22 -47.71
CA SER A 80 0.48 -13.06 -47.59
C SER A 80 -0.71 -13.35 -46.66
N GLN A 81 -1.23 -14.57 -46.68
CA GLN A 81 -2.34 -14.99 -45.81
C GLN A 81 -1.87 -15.11 -44.36
N GLU A 82 -0.70 -15.69 -44.12
CA GLU A 82 -0.10 -15.77 -42.79
C GLU A 82 0.14 -14.38 -42.20
N LEU A 83 0.66 -13.43 -43.00
CA LEU A 83 0.85 -12.05 -42.57
C LEU A 83 -0.48 -11.34 -42.26
N ALA A 84 -1.54 -11.60 -43.02
CA ALA A 84 -2.85 -11.03 -42.76
C ALA A 84 -3.43 -11.54 -41.43
N LEU A 85 -3.32 -12.85 -41.17
CA LEU A 85 -3.74 -13.46 -39.90
C LEU A 85 -2.92 -12.93 -38.72
N GLN A 86 -1.60 -12.84 -38.86
CA GLN A 86 -0.72 -12.27 -37.83
C GLN A 86 -1.07 -10.81 -37.51
N ARG A 87 -1.42 -9.99 -38.53
CA ARG A 87 -1.86 -8.60 -38.30
C ARG A 87 -3.15 -8.53 -37.50
N GLU A 88 -4.08 -9.43 -37.77
CA GLU A 88 -5.35 -9.49 -37.03
C GLU A 88 -5.13 -9.95 -35.59
N GLU A 89 -4.32 -10.98 -35.36
CA GLU A 89 -3.93 -11.42 -34.01
C GLU A 89 -3.23 -10.29 -33.23
N LEU A 90 -2.34 -9.55 -33.87
CA LEU A 90 -1.69 -8.37 -33.25
C LEU A 90 -2.70 -7.27 -32.93
N ARG A 91 -3.71 -7.06 -33.78
CA ARG A 91 -4.77 -6.07 -33.55
C ARG A 91 -5.61 -6.45 -32.34
N LEU A 92 -6.03 -7.71 -32.24
CA LEU A 92 -6.75 -8.23 -31.08
C LEU A 92 -5.90 -8.15 -29.81
N THR A 93 -4.64 -8.56 -29.88
CA THR A 93 -3.70 -8.47 -28.75
C THR A 93 -3.54 -7.03 -28.24
N ARG A 94 -3.48 -6.04 -29.14
CA ARG A 94 -3.42 -4.62 -28.75
C ARG A 94 -4.70 -4.14 -28.07
N GLU A 95 -5.86 -4.63 -28.51
CA GLU A 95 -7.13 -4.31 -27.88
C GLU A 95 -7.21 -4.88 -26.47
N GLU A 96 -6.82 -6.14 -26.28
CA GLU A 96 -6.71 -6.78 -24.97
C GLU A 96 -5.74 -6.03 -24.05
N PHE A 97 -4.56 -5.62 -24.56
CA PHE A 97 -3.63 -4.80 -23.78
C PHE A 97 -4.23 -3.44 -23.38
N ARG A 98 -5.05 -2.83 -24.24
CA ARG A 98 -5.73 -1.57 -23.92
C ARG A 98 -6.74 -1.76 -22.80
N GLN A 99 -7.53 -2.82 -22.85
CA GLN A 99 -8.50 -3.17 -21.81
C GLN A 99 -7.81 -3.50 -20.49
N ASN A 100 -6.77 -4.33 -20.51
CA ASN A 100 -5.96 -4.66 -19.34
C ASN A 100 -5.31 -3.42 -18.71
N ARG A 101 -4.83 -2.47 -19.53
CA ARG A 101 -4.29 -1.21 -19.03
C ARG A 101 -5.36 -0.39 -18.31
N GLU A 102 -6.59 -0.41 -18.77
CA GLU A 102 -7.68 0.32 -18.12
C GLU A 102 -8.07 -0.31 -16.78
N VAL A 103 -8.20 -1.64 -16.73
CA VAL A 103 -8.40 -2.38 -15.48
C VAL A 103 -7.27 -2.11 -14.49
N ALA A 104 -6.01 -2.12 -14.94
CA ALA A 104 -4.86 -1.84 -14.08
C ALA A 104 -4.89 -0.41 -13.51
N LYS A 105 -5.37 0.58 -14.26
CA LYS A 105 -5.56 1.94 -13.74
C LYS A 105 -6.65 2.00 -12.68
N GLN A 106 -7.79 1.35 -12.92
CA GLN A 106 -8.90 1.30 -11.97
C GLN A 106 -8.45 0.66 -10.65
N GLN A 107 -7.74 -0.47 -10.72
CA GLN A 107 -7.17 -1.12 -9.55
C GLN A 107 -6.17 -0.22 -8.80
N ALA A 108 -5.34 0.54 -9.52
CA ALA A 108 -4.42 1.49 -8.91
C ALA A 108 -5.14 2.65 -8.21
N GLU A 109 -6.27 3.11 -8.76
CA GLU A 109 -7.11 4.14 -8.15
C GLU A 109 -7.82 3.61 -6.90
N GLU A 110 -8.42 2.43 -6.97
CA GLU A 110 -9.04 1.76 -5.82
C GLU A 110 -8.02 1.51 -4.69
N ALA A 111 -6.82 1.03 -5.00
CA ALA A 111 -5.76 0.84 -4.02
C ALA A 111 -5.36 2.17 -3.33
N ARG A 112 -5.31 3.28 -4.08
CA ARG A 112 -5.04 4.61 -3.50
C ARG A 112 -6.18 5.07 -2.59
N MET A 113 -7.43 4.84 -2.96
CA MET A 113 -8.58 5.16 -2.11
C MET A 113 -8.57 4.32 -0.83
N GLN A 114 -8.29 3.03 -0.94
CA GLN A 114 -8.18 2.12 0.21
C GLN A 114 -7.05 2.55 1.16
N ALA A 115 -5.88 2.92 0.64
CA ALA A 115 -4.77 3.43 1.44
C ALA A 115 -5.15 4.71 2.21
N ARG A 116 -5.89 5.64 1.59
CA ARG A 116 -6.40 6.83 2.26
C ARG A 116 -7.38 6.50 3.38
N PHE A 117 -8.32 5.58 3.12
CA PHE A 117 -9.29 5.16 4.12
C PHE A 117 -8.63 4.49 5.33
N ILE A 118 -7.69 3.57 5.09
CA ILE A 118 -6.90 2.93 6.15
C ILE A 118 -6.13 4.00 6.93
N GLY A 119 -5.45 4.93 6.26
CA GLY A 119 -4.73 6.02 6.92
C GLY A 119 -5.61 6.86 7.85
N ALA A 120 -6.81 7.24 7.39
CA ALA A 120 -7.77 7.97 8.20
C ALA A 120 -8.27 7.15 9.41
N GLN A 121 -8.56 5.85 9.20
CA GLN A 121 -8.97 4.96 10.27
C GLN A 121 -7.85 4.76 11.31
N THR A 122 -6.60 4.59 10.87
CA THR A 122 -5.44 4.49 11.77
C THR A 122 -5.27 5.75 12.60
N ALA A 123 -5.40 6.94 12.01
CA ALA A 123 -5.33 8.20 12.75
C ALA A 123 -6.43 8.31 13.83
N ILE A 124 -7.66 7.88 13.51
CA ILE A 124 -8.77 7.85 14.47
C ILE A 124 -8.49 6.86 15.60
N LEU A 125 -8.00 5.65 15.29
CA LEU A 125 -7.66 4.64 16.29
C LEU A 125 -6.52 5.10 17.22
N GLN A 126 -5.49 5.73 16.66
CA GLN A 126 -4.39 6.30 17.45
C GLN A 126 -4.89 7.39 18.39
N ALA A 127 -5.71 8.33 17.91
CA ALA A 127 -6.30 9.36 18.75
C ALA A 127 -7.19 8.76 19.86
N ALA A 128 -7.97 7.72 19.56
CA ALA A 128 -8.80 7.03 20.54
C ALA A 128 -7.99 6.27 21.60
N GLU A 129 -6.86 5.67 21.22
CA GLU A 129 -5.94 5.04 22.17
C GLU A 129 -5.29 6.06 23.11
N ILE A 130 -4.92 7.23 22.58
CA ILE A 130 -4.37 8.34 23.34
C ILE A 130 -5.41 8.94 24.29
N ASP A 131 -6.65 9.11 23.82
CA ASP A 131 -7.76 9.54 24.67
C ASP A 131 -7.95 8.59 25.85
N LYS A 132 -7.96 7.27 25.59
CA LYS A 132 -8.06 6.26 26.65
C LYS A 132 -6.90 6.32 27.64
N LEU A 133 -5.69 6.55 27.15
CA LEU A 133 -4.51 6.75 28.00
C LEU A 133 -4.72 7.98 28.91
N ILE A 134 -5.09 9.12 28.32
CA ILE A 134 -5.32 10.37 29.04
C ILE A 134 -6.43 10.20 30.08
N ASP A 135 -7.57 9.58 29.72
CA ASP A 135 -8.67 9.29 30.65
C ASP A 135 -8.20 8.46 31.85
N THR A 136 -7.36 7.45 31.59
CA THR A 136 -6.78 6.61 32.65
C THR A 136 -5.85 7.42 33.55
N GLN A 137 -5.03 8.31 32.99
CA GLN A 137 -4.17 9.20 33.78
C GLN A 137 -4.99 10.22 34.59
N MET A 138 -6.03 10.82 34.00
CA MET A 138 -6.93 11.77 34.66
C MET A 138 -7.63 11.11 35.86
N ALA A 139 -8.13 9.88 35.69
CA ALA A 139 -8.69 9.10 36.79
C ALA A 139 -7.63 8.79 37.87
N GLY A 140 -6.38 8.52 37.46
CA GLY A 140 -5.24 8.35 38.36
C GLY A 140 -4.94 9.60 39.18
N VAL A 141 -4.93 10.77 38.53
CA VAL A 141 -4.77 12.08 39.19
C VAL A 141 -5.89 12.29 40.19
N LEU A 142 -7.16 12.14 39.77
CA LEU A 142 -8.33 12.30 40.63
C LEU A 142 -8.23 11.45 41.89
N ARG A 143 -7.91 10.15 41.74
CA ARG A 143 -7.74 9.24 42.89
C ARG A 143 -6.65 9.73 43.82
N ARG A 144 -5.47 10.08 43.30
CA ARG A 144 -4.32 10.50 44.13
C ARG A 144 -4.54 11.83 44.82
N VAL A 145 -5.19 12.78 44.15
CA VAL A 145 -5.57 14.06 44.75
C VAL A 145 -6.55 13.83 45.91
N ASN A 146 -7.51 12.90 45.75
CA ASN A 146 -8.39 12.50 46.84
C ASN A 146 -7.67 11.73 47.96
N ASP A 147 -6.62 10.96 47.67
CA ASP A 147 -5.82 10.23 48.68
C ASP A 147 -4.96 11.14 49.58
N ILE A 148 -4.69 12.37 49.11
CA ILE A 148 -3.99 13.41 49.87
C ILE A 148 -4.96 14.38 50.57
N ARG A 149 -6.27 14.13 50.50
CA ARG A 149 -7.27 14.88 51.24
C ARG A 149 -6.97 14.85 52.74
N GLY A 150 -6.97 16.02 53.36
CA GLY A 150 -6.66 16.19 54.78
C GLY A 150 -5.19 15.96 55.14
N ALA A 151 -4.30 15.72 54.17
CA ALA A 151 -2.86 15.72 54.44
C ALA A 151 -2.42 17.14 54.80
N ALA A 152 -1.62 17.26 55.86
CA ALA A 152 -1.19 18.53 56.39
C ALA A 152 0.02 19.08 55.62
N ILE A 153 0.00 20.39 55.39
CA ILE A 153 1.19 21.17 55.10
C ILE A 153 1.68 21.75 56.42
N LEU A 154 2.90 21.37 56.78
CA LEU A 154 3.55 21.71 58.03
C LEU A 154 4.73 22.65 57.73
N VAL A 155 4.91 23.69 58.54
CA VAL A 155 6.05 24.62 58.40
C VAL A 155 6.79 24.75 59.72
N GLY A 156 8.05 24.33 59.77
CA GLY A 156 8.84 24.25 61.01
C GLY A 156 10.29 23.84 60.80
N LYS A 157 11.11 23.88 61.86
CA LYS A 157 12.56 23.56 61.81
C LYS A 157 12.91 22.06 62.01
N GLY A 158 11.92 21.16 62.02
CA GLY A 158 12.16 19.72 62.04
C GLY A 158 11.03 18.92 62.68
N GLY A 159 10.47 17.96 61.93
CA GLY A 159 9.51 16.96 62.40
C GLY A 159 8.19 17.50 62.96
N GLU A 160 7.27 16.59 63.30
CA GLU A 160 5.93 16.94 63.82
C GLU A 160 5.99 17.80 65.10
N GLN A 161 7.03 17.67 65.93
CA GLN A 161 7.13 18.33 67.25
C GLN A 161 7.60 19.80 67.25
N GLY A 162 7.76 20.43 66.08
CA GLY A 162 8.13 21.86 65.98
C GLY A 162 7.48 22.59 64.80
N SER A 163 6.43 22.01 64.24
CA SER A 163 5.79 22.48 63.01
C SER A 163 4.45 23.16 63.26
N THR A 164 4.22 24.28 62.58
CA THR A 164 2.92 24.95 62.57
C THR A 164 2.09 24.38 61.43
N TYR A 165 0.89 23.89 61.74
CA TYR A 165 -0.09 23.50 60.73
C TYR A 165 -0.54 24.73 59.95
N ILE A 166 -0.34 24.73 58.64
CA ILE A 166 -0.70 25.84 57.78
C ILE A 166 -2.00 25.57 57.03
N GLY A 167 -2.31 24.30 56.75
CA GLY A 167 -3.52 23.91 56.04
C GLY A 167 -3.39 22.55 55.38
N SER A 168 -4.43 22.17 54.64
CA SER A 168 -4.41 21.02 53.74
C SER A 168 -4.55 21.51 52.31
N PRO A 169 -3.80 20.97 51.33
CA PRO A 169 -3.94 21.36 49.93
C PRO A 169 -5.29 20.92 49.35
N VAL A 170 -5.94 19.91 49.94
CA VAL A 170 -7.21 19.36 49.48
C VAL A 170 -8.14 19.18 50.68
N SER A 171 -9.13 20.06 50.82
CA SER A 171 -10.13 20.04 51.90
C SER A 171 -11.27 19.06 51.62
N ASP A 172 -11.76 19.03 50.38
CA ASP A 172 -12.96 18.32 49.98
C ASP A 172 -12.63 17.15 49.03
N ALA A 173 -13.56 16.20 48.92
CA ALA A 173 -13.46 15.16 47.90
C ALA A 173 -13.86 15.74 46.54
N PHE A 174 -13.04 15.52 45.54
CA PHE A 174 -13.34 15.91 44.16
C PHE A 174 -14.06 14.78 43.43
N VAL A 175 -15.04 15.16 42.62
CA VAL A 175 -15.88 14.22 41.86
C VAL A 175 -15.32 13.98 40.46
N ASP A 176 -14.65 14.98 39.90
CA ASP A 176 -14.04 14.91 38.57
C ASP A 176 -12.62 15.50 38.52
N PHE A 177 -11.96 15.28 37.38
CA PHE A 177 -10.60 15.76 37.15
C PHE A 177 -10.50 17.30 37.18
N ALA A 178 -11.50 18.02 36.67
CA ALA A 178 -11.45 19.47 36.58
C ALA A 178 -11.50 20.11 37.97
N GLU A 179 -12.31 19.56 38.88
CA GLU A 179 -12.32 19.93 40.29
C GLU A 179 -10.98 19.62 40.96
N ALA A 180 -10.43 18.42 40.73
CA ALA A 180 -9.13 18.05 41.27
C ALA A 180 -8.00 18.97 40.79
N ALA A 181 -8.00 19.33 39.51
CA ALA A 181 -7.07 20.29 38.91
C ALA A 181 -7.19 21.67 39.58
N LYS A 182 -8.41 22.19 39.73
CA LYS A 182 -8.68 23.46 40.45
C LYS A 182 -8.25 23.40 41.90
N GLY A 183 -8.42 22.25 42.56
CA GLY A 183 -7.93 21.98 43.91
C GLY A 183 -6.42 22.16 44.02
N LEU A 184 -5.66 21.54 43.12
CA LEU A 184 -4.20 21.68 43.04
C LEU A 184 -3.78 23.14 42.80
N ILE A 185 -4.46 23.85 41.89
CA ILE A 185 -4.20 25.27 41.62
C ILE A 185 -4.42 26.11 42.89
N SER A 186 -5.53 25.88 43.60
CA SER A 186 -5.86 26.58 44.84
C SER A 186 -4.82 26.30 45.93
N ALA A 187 -4.41 25.04 46.09
CA ALA A 187 -3.37 24.63 47.01
C ALA A 187 -2.03 25.33 46.75
N ALA A 188 -1.57 25.33 45.50
CA ALA A 188 -0.34 25.99 45.10
C ALA A 188 -0.41 27.50 45.34
N ARG A 189 -1.55 28.13 45.03
CA ARG A 189 -1.79 29.56 45.29
C ARG A 189 -1.74 29.88 46.78
N GLY A 190 -2.41 29.06 47.60
CA GLY A 190 -2.37 29.17 49.07
C GLY A 190 -0.94 29.12 49.58
N LEU A 191 -0.17 28.12 49.16
CA LEU A 191 1.23 27.98 49.56
C LEU A 191 2.10 29.16 49.09
N ARG A 192 1.92 29.63 47.84
CA ARG A 192 2.61 30.82 47.33
C ARG A 192 2.31 32.07 48.15
N SER A 193 1.07 32.23 48.63
CA SER A 193 0.69 33.38 49.47
C SER A 193 1.27 33.33 50.89
N LEU A 194 1.57 32.13 51.40
CA LEU A 194 2.06 31.91 52.77
C LEU A 194 3.59 31.95 52.85
N LYS A 195 4.31 31.59 51.77
CA LYS A 195 5.78 31.58 51.71
C LYS A 195 6.46 32.90 52.15
N PRO A 196 5.97 34.10 51.80
CA PRO A 196 6.56 35.36 52.25
C PRO A 196 6.53 35.57 53.76
N GLY A 197 5.57 34.96 54.47
CA GLY A 197 5.45 35.05 55.92
C GLY A 197 6.45 34.16 56.67
N TYR A 198 7.06 33.18 56.00
CA TYR A 198 7.97 32.20 56.60
C TYR A 198 9.17 31.89 55.67
N PRO A 199 9.99 32.88 55.29
CA PRO A 199 11.03 32.71 54.25
C PRO A 199 12.15 31.72 54.63
N GLU A 200 12.40 31.54 55.92
CA GLU A 200 13.49 30.71 56.48
C GLU A 200 13.03 29.30 56.92
N ARG A 201 11.75 28.94 56.74
CA ARG A 201 11.19 27.67 57.23
C ARG A 201 10.93 26.71 56.07
N THR A 202 11.33 25.45 56.25
CA THR A 202 11.04 24.39 55.29
C THR A 202 9.56 24.00 55.39
N VAL A 203 8.94 23.84 54.22
CA VAL A 203 7.58 23.35 54.08
C VAL A 203 7.66 21.84 53.93
N GLN A 204 7.07 21.10 54.84
CA GLN A 204 7.02 19.64 54.79
C GLN A 204 5.58 19.20 54.54
N PHE A 205 5.42 18.30 53.57
CA PHE A 205 4.16 17.64 53.33
C PHE A 205 4.20 16.20 53.85
N THR A 206 3.12 15.74 54.47
CA THR A 206 3.08 14.40 55.09
C THR A 206 3.24 13.27 54.05
N LYS A 207 2.93 13.50 52.77
CA LYS A 207 2.98 12.50 51.70
C LYS A 207 3.68 13.04 50.43
N PRO A 208 4.97 13.40 50.46
CA PRO A 208 5.63 14.10 49.35
C PRO A 208 5.68 13.25 48.06
N GLN A 209 5.79 11.93 48.20
CA GLN A 209 5.74 10.98 47.08
C GLN A 209 4.43 11.05 46.28
N GLN A 210 3.31 11.39 46.93
CA GLN A 210 2.02 11.51 46.23
C GLN A 210 1.97 12.76 45.35
N LEU A 211 2.57 13.87 45.79
CA LEU A 211 2.67 15.09 44.97
C LEU A 211 3.54 14.85 43.74
N GLN A 212 4.67 14.16 43.90
CA GLN A 212 5.51 13.75 42.77
C GLN A 212 4.77 12.83 41.80
N ALA A 213 4.03 11.85 42.31
CA ALA A 213 3.24 10.94 41.47
C ALA A 213 2.13 11.69 40.72
N ILE A 214 1.44 12.63 41.35
CA ILE A 214 0.44 13.48 40.69
C ILE A 214 1.08 14.28 39.55
N HIS A 215 2.22 14.93 39.82
CA HIS A 215 2.94 15.69 38.80
C HIS A 215 3.36 14.81 37.62
N GLN A 216 3.89 13.60 37.89
CA GLN A 216 4.26 12.66 36.83
C GLN A 216 3.07 12.26 35.94
N LEU A 217 1.90 11.98 36.51
CA LEU A 217 0.70 11.68 35.73
C LEU A 217 0.28 12.86 34.84
N LEU A 218 0.36 14.09 35.38
CA LEU A 218 0.07 15.30 34.61
C LEU A 218 1.09 15.50 33.48
N CYS A 219 2.38 15.24 33.69
CA CYS A 219 3.37 15.27 32.61
C CYS A 219 3.10 14.24 31.50
N VAL A 220 2.61 13.04 31.85
CA VAL A 220 2.21 12.04 30.85
C VAL A 220 1.01 12.53 30.03
N ILE A 221 0.05 13.20 30.66
CA ILE A 221 -1.08 13.81 29.94
C ILE A 221 -0.57 14.91 28.98
N ASP A 222 0.30 15.80 29.46
CA ASP A 222 0.86 16.90 28.67
C ASP A 222 1.64 16.41 27.44
N ALA A 223 2.46 15.38 27.62
CA ALA A 223 3.22 14.77 26.53
C ALA A 223 2.35 14.18 25.41
N ASN A 224 1.08 13.86 25.69
CA ASN A 224 0.18 13.21 24.75
C ASN A 224 -0.96 14.11 24.26
N VAL A 225 -1.14 15.30 24.84
CA VAL A 225 -2.30 16.17 24.56
C VAL A 225 -2.42 16.62 23.10
N GLN A 226 -1.29 16.78 22.40
CA GLN A 226 -1.28 17.22 20.99
C GLN A 226 -1.84 16.18 20.03
N ASN A 227 -1.81 14.90 20.42
CA ASN A 227 -2.27 13.78 19.62
C ASN A 227 -3.65 13.27 20.08
N ALA A 228 -4.23 13.90 21.11
CA ALA A 228 -5.55 13.58 21.61
C ALA A 228 -6.65 14.06 20.66
N SER A 229 -7.87 13.57 20.84
CA SER A 229 -9.01 14.09 20.10
C SER A 229 -9.37 15.50 20.54
N GLN A 230 -10.08 16.23 19.67
CA GLN A 230 -10.57 17.58 19.97
C GLN A 230 -11.44 17.63 21.25
N LYS A 231 -12.16 16.54 21.55
CA LYS A 231 -12.99 16.42 22.75
C LYS A 231 -12.10 16.47 24.00
N THR A 232 -11.10 15.60 24.06
CA THR A 232 -10.16 15.51 25.19
C THR A 232 -9.37 16.81 25.37
N SER A 233 -8.90 17.41 24.27
CA SER A 233 -8.21 18.71 24.33
C SER A 233 -9.12 19.82 24.90
N ALA A 234 -10.40 19.83 24.53
CA ALA A 234 -11.36 20.79 25.07
C ALA A 234 -11.64 20.55 26.57
N GLU A 235 -11.74 19.30 26.99
CA GLU A 235 -11.92 18.91 28.39
C GLU A 235 -10.74 19.37 29.26
N LEU A 236 -9.51 19.11 28.84
CA LEU A 236 -8.30 19.55 29.53
C LEU A 236 -8.20 21.09 29.60
N LYS A 237 -8.59 21.78 28.52
CA LYS A 237 -8.62 23.24 28.50
C LYS A 237 -9.63 23.80 29.51
N ASN A 238 -10.82 23.22 29.59
CA ASN A 238 -11.86 23.63 30.55
C ASN A 238 -11.45 23.36 32.02
N ALA A 239 -10.54 22.43 32.24
CA ALA A 239 -9.97 22.11 33.54
C ALA A 239 -8.79 23.03 33.95
N ASP A 240 -8.43 24.04 33.15
CA ASP A 240 -7.22 24.86 33.34
C ASP A 240 -5.94 24.01 33.49
N PHE A 241 -5.83 22.95 32.68
CA PHE A 241 -4.78 21.93 32.79
C PHE A 241 -3.35 22.49 32.87
N ALA A 242 -3.02 23.49 32.06
CA ALA A 242 -1.68 24.11 32.09
C ALA A 242 -1.36 24.72 33.46
N ALA A 243 -2.32 25.42 34.07
CA ALA A 243 -2.16 25.98 35.41
C ALA A 243 -2.08 24.87 36.49
N ALA A 244 -2.81 23.76 36.30
CA ALA A 244 -2.74 22.62 37.19
C ALA A 244 -1.39 21.89 37.12
N LEU A 245 -0.80 21.79 35.92
CA LEU A 245 0.54 21.24 35.71
C LEU A 245 1.58 22.10 36.44
N GLU A 246 1.59 23.42 36.22
CA GLU A 246 2.47 24.36 36.94
C GLU A 246 2.27 24.33 38.46
N ALA A 247 1.02 24.22 38.91
CA ALA A 247 0.70 24.11 40.33
C ALA A 247 1.26 22.82 40.94
N SER A 248 1.13 21.69 40.23
CA SER A 248 1.65 20.40 40.67
C SER A 248 3.18 20.40 40.77
N ASP A 249 3.87 21.00 39.80
CA ASP A 249 5.33 21.14 39.80
C ASP A 249 5.80 22.00 40.99
N TYR A 250 5.13 23.14 41.19
CA TYR A 250 5.42 24.03 42.30
C TYR A 250 5.27 23.31 43.65
N LEU A 251 4.17 22.58 43.84
CA LEU A 251 3.91 21.81 45.05
C LEU A 251 4.93 20.67 45.23
N ALA A 252 5.24 19.91 44.18
CA ALA A 252 6.20 18.81 44.26
C ALA A 252 7.62 19.30 44.59
N THR A 253 8.01 20.46 44.07
CA THR A 253 9.34 21.05 44.30
C THR A 253 9.47 21.71 45.67
N HIS A 254 8.39 22.33 46.19
CA HIS A 254 8.45 23.11 47.43
C HIS A 254 7.97 22.38 48.67
N CYS A 255 7.31 21.23 48.52
CA CYS A 255 6.78 20.42 49.63
C CYS A 255 7.53 19.09 49.81
N GLY A 256 8.74 18.97 49.25
CA GLY A 256 9.59 17.78 49.30
C GLY A 256 10.28 17.53 50.64
#